data_AF-U2PSX0-F1
#
_entry.id   AF-U2PSX0-F1
#
_cell.length_a   1.000
_cell.length_b   1.000
_cell.length_c   1.000
_cell.angle_alpha   90.00
_cell.angle_beta   90.00
_cell.angle_gamma   90.00
#
_symmetry.space_group_name_H-M   'P 1'
#
loop_
_entity.id
_entity.type
_entity.pdbx_description
1 polymer ?
#
loop_
_entity_poly.entity_id
_entity_poly.type
_entity_poly.pdbx_seq_one_letter_code
_entity_poly.pdbx_strand_id
1 'polypeptide(L)'
;MLKEDKLYQLWFFRSESEKNPLYIMNYDLKFSENFEIKRYLIGRKLQIKDKDIFFILITNYKVKNVYAPNKQILYFSKKEYSKKLEKDARKYMENSVYANLIETKFIENETNYKIKKFIEFLRIKN
;
A
#
# COMPACT_ATOMS: atom_id res chain seq x y z
N MET A 1 11.38 16.35 -5.97
CA MET A 1 10.65 17.36 -5.15
C MET A 1 9.35 16.73 -4.68
N LEU A 2 9.13 16.55 -3.38
CA LEU A 2 7.87 16.02 -2.83
C LEU A 2 6.76 17.04 -3.13
N LYS A 3 5.69 16.64 -3.83
CA LYS A 3 4.48 17.46 -3.98
C LYS A 3 3.44 16.96 -2.98
N GLU A 4 3.02 17.83 -2.08
CA GLU A 4 2.03 17.55 -1.04
C GLU A 4 0.63 17.88 -1.57
N ASP A 5 -0.28 16.91 -1.49
CA ASP A 5 -1.70 17.15 -1.75
C ASP A 5 -2.38 17.51 -0.42
N LYS A 6 -2.75 18.79 -0.29
CA LYS A 6 -3.24 19.39 0.97
C LYS A 6 -4.52 18.75 1.49
N LEU A 7 -5.31 18.10 0.64
CA LEU A 7 -6.57 17.47 1.05
C LEU A 7 -6.37 16.24 1.96
N TYR A 8 -5.18 15.64 1.99
CA TYR A 8 -5.00 14.31 2.61
C TYR A 8 -3.71 14.11 3.43
N GLN A 9 -2.83 15.12 3.54
CA GLN A 9 -1.44 14.93 4.06
C GLN A 9 -0.77 13.71 3.41
N LEU A 10 -1.01 13.54 2.10
CA LEU A 10 -0.44 12.47 1.28
C LEU A 10 0.94 12.93 0.81
N TRP A 11 1.94 12.10 1.04
CA TRP A 11 3.29 12.32 0.54
C TRP A 11 3.46 11.47 -0.72
N PHE A 12 3.83 12.11 -1.82
CA PHE A 12 4.01 11.44 -3.10
C PHE A 12 5.49 11.20 -3.38
N PHE A 13 5.88 9.94 -3.59
CA PHE A 13 7.22 9.61 -4.10
C PHE A 13 7.10 9.05 -5.52
N ARG A 14 7.23 9.92 -6.53
CA ARG A 14 7.51 9.47 -7.90
C ARG A 14 9.00 9.20 -8.00
N SER A 15 9.37 7.94 -8.19
CA SER A 15 10.55 7.64 -8.99
C SER A 15 10.18 7.98 -10.43
N GLU A 16 10.79 9.01 -11.03
CA GLU A 16 10.47 9.47 -12.39
C GLU A 16 10.75 8.42 -13.47
N SER A 17 11.39 7.29 -13.13
CA SER A 17 11.77 6.22 -14.05
C SER A 17 10.84 5.00 -14.05
N GLU A 18 9.82 4.90 -13.19
CA GLU A 18 9.03 3.67 -13.06
C GLU A 18 7.61 3.78 -13.64
N LYS A 19 7.22 2.75 -14.41
CA LYS A 19 5.83 2.52 -14.87
C LYS A 19 4.83 2.25 -13.73
N ASN A 20 5.29 2.16 -12.48
CA ASN A 20 4.53 1.69 -11.32
C ASN A 20 4.75 2.60 -10.07
N PRO A 21 4.19 3.81 -10.04
CA PRO A 21 4.43 4.76 -8.95
C PRO A 21 3.98 4.23 -7.58
N LEU A 22 4.74 4.57 -6.53
CA LEU A 22 4.42 4.28 -5.13
C LEU A 22 3.92 5.54 -4.43
N TYR A 23 2.80 5.43 -3.73
CA TYR A 23 2.16 6.51 -3.00
C TYR A 23 2.28 6.28 -1.50
N ILE A 24 2.36 7.36 -0.72
CA ILE A 24 2.52 7.29 0.73
C ILE A 24 1.46 8.13 1.43
N MET A 25 0.81 7.58 2.45
CA MET A 25 -0.17 8.27 3.28
C MET A 25 0.15 8.11 4.75
N ASN A 26 0.00 9.18 5.53
CA ASN A 26 0.02 9.10 6.99
C ASN A 26 -1.09 8.16 7.48
N TYR A 27 -0.71 7.08 8.16
CA TYR A 27 -1.63 6.07 8.66
C TYR A 27 -1.96 6.28 10.13
N ASP A 28 -0.95 6.48 10.97
CA ASP A 28 -1.15 6.62 12.41
C ASP A 28 0.02 7.37 13.03
N LEU A 29 -0.26 8.06 14.13
CA LEU A 29 0.74 8.76 14.92
C LEU A 29 0.56 8.32 16.36
N LYS A 30 1.52 7.53 16.87
CA LYS A 30 1.51 7.12 18.28
C LYS A 30 2.62 7.84 19.03
N PHE A 31 2.23 8.51 20.10
CA PHE A 31 3.14 9.06 21.08
C PHE A 31 3.28 8.04 22.23
N SER A 32 4.50 7.62 22.52
CA SER A 32 4.85 7.09 23.82
C SER A 32 5.76 8.09 24.53
N GLU A 33 5.87 7.99 25.86
CA GLU A 33 6.56 8.95 26.73
C GLU A 33 7.98 9.34 26.27
N ASN A 34 8.63 8.53 25.42
CA ASN A 34 9.97 8.79 24.89
C ASN A 34 10.08 8.69 23.35
N PHE A 35 9.02 8.36 22.60
CA PHE A 35 9.11 8.14 21.15
C PHE A 35 7.84 8.51 20.36
N GLU A 36 8.03 9.22 19.26
CA GLU A 36 7.04 9.41 18.20
C GLU A 36 7.15 8.28 17.16
N ILE A 37 6.14 7.41 17.06
CA ILE A 37 6.06 6.39 16.01
C ILE A 37 5.07 6.86 14.94
N LYS A 38 5.62 7.28 13.79
CA LYS A 38 4.84 7.56 12.58
C LYS A 38 4.63 6.27 11.79
N ARG A 39 3.38 5.94 11.48
CA ARG A 39 3.00 4.86 10.59
C ARG A 39 2.53 5.41 9.27
N TYR A 40 2.88 4.70 8.20
CA TYR A 40 2.52 5.06 6.84
C TYR A 40 1.81 3.90 6.16
N LEU A 41 0.84 4.22 5.31
CA LEU A 41 0.43 3.36 4.22
C LEU A 41 1.34 3.70 3.04
N ILE A 42 1.95 2.70 2.45
CA ILE A 42 2.68 2.82 1.19
C ILE A 42 1.98 1.89 0.21
N GLY A 43 1.65 2.34 -0.99
CA GLY A 43 0.90 1.47 -1.89
C GLY A 43 0.89 1.93 -3.33
N ARG A 44 0.39 1.03 -4.18
CA ARG A 44 0.21 1.24 -5.61
C ARG A 44 -0.95 0.43 -6.15
N LYS A 45 -1.48 0.88 -7.28
CA LYS A 45 -2.37 0.09 -8.12
C LYS A 45 -1.54 -0.80 -9.04
N LEU A 46 -1.91 -2.06 -9.15
CA LEU A 46 -1.38 -3.04 -10.08
C LEU A 46 -2.50 -3.39 -11.06
N GLN A 47 -2.24 -3.28 -12.36
CA GLN A 47 -3.19 -3.70 -13.39
C GLN A 47 -2.76 -5.05 -13.95
N ILE A 48 -3.55 -6.09 -13.70
CA ILE A 48 -3.28 -7.46 -14.17
C ILE A 48 -4.49 -7.96 -14.93
N LYS A 49 -4.34 -8.21 -16.23
CA LYS A 49 -5.44 -8.68 -17.11
C LYS A 49 -6.69 -7.79 -16.99
N ASP A 50 -6.46 -6.49 -17.07
CA ASP A 50 -7.49 -5.44 -16.94
C ASP A 50 -8.21 -5.39 -15.59
N LYS A 51 -7.64 -6.05 -14.56
CA LYS A 51 -8.13 -6.02 -13.18
C LYS A 51 -7.24 -5.15 -12.32
N ASP A 52 -7.88 -4.30 -11.51
CA ASP A 52 -7.21 -3.45 -10.55
C ASP A 52 -6.99 -4.20 -9.23
N ILE A 53 -5.74 -4.23 -8.79
CA ILE A 53 -5.32 -4.86 -7.53
C ILE A 53 -4.51 -3.82 -6.76
N PHE A 54 -4.81 -3.64 -5.48
CA PHE A 54 -4.12 -2.62 -4.69
C PHE A 54 -3.13 -3.29 -3.75
N PHE A 55 -1.85 -2.99 -3.94
CA PHE A 55 -0.81 -3.39 -3.01
C PHE A 55 -0.65 -2.31 -1.95
N ILE A 56 -0.79 -2.68 -0.68
CA ILE A 56 -0.65 -1.76 0.46
C ILE A 56 0.27 -2.37 1.51
N LEU A 57 1.27 -1.59 1.86
CA LEU A 57 2.25 -1.81 2.92
C LEU A 57 1.90 -0.90 4.10
N ILE A 58 1.83 -1.47 5.31
CA ILE A 58 1.77 -0.72 6.55
C ILE A 58 3.13 -0.82 7.21
N THR A 59 3.79 0.32 7.43
CA THR A 59 5.16 0.35 8.02
C THR A 59 5.32 1.48 9.03
N ASN A 60 6.22 1.29 10.01
CA ASN A 60 6.66 2.33 10.93
C ASN A 60 7.88 3.04 10.31
N TYR A 61 7.96 4.36 10.38
CA TYR A 61 9.07 5.13 9.81
C TYR A 61 10.30 5.22 10.71
N LYS A 62 10.19 4.79 11.98
CA LYS A 62 11.21 5.07 13.00
C LYS A 62 11.87 3.82 13.56
N VAL A 63 12.55 3.03 12.72
CA VAL A 63 13.64 2.14 13.18
C VAL A 63 14.71 2.08 12.09
N LYS A 64 15.89 2.66 12.39
CA LYS A 64 17.20 2.47 11.74
C LYS A 64 17.19 1.63 10.46
N ASN A 65 17.14 2.29 9.30
CA ASN A 65 17.52 1.77 7.97
C ASN A 65 16.89 0.44 7.48
N VAL A 66 15.88 -0.12 8.17
CA VAL A 66 15.23 -1.35 7.76
C VAL A 66 13.74 -1.09 7.58
N TYR A 67 13.31 -0.97 6.32
CA TYR A 67 11.92 -0.95 5.90
C TYR A 67 11.28 -2.32 6.06
N ALA A 68 11.24 -2.89 7.27
CA ALA A 68 10.47 -4.09 7.51
C ALA A 68 8.97 -3.74 7.46
N PRO A 69 8.19 -4.31 6.54
CA PRO A 69 6.74 -4.22 6.59
C PRO A 69 6.22 -4.72 7.93
N ASN A 70 5.35 -3.96 8.59
CA ASN A 70 4.51 -4.56 9.63
C ASN A 70 3.47 -5.47 8.99
N LYS A 71 2.91 -5.04 7.85
CA LYS A 71 1.95 -5.79 7.04
C LYS A 71 2.09 -5.47 5.57
N GLN A 72 1.92 -6.47 4.72
CA GLN A 72 1.72 -6.31 3.28
C GLN A 72 0.38 -6.94 2.93
N ILE A 73 -0.41 -6.23 2.13
CA ILE A 73 -1.76 -6.64 1.82
C ILE A 73 -2.01 -6.43 0.33
N LEU A 74 -2.53 -7.46 -0.33
CA LEU A 74 -3.14 -7.35 -1.65
C LEU A 74 -4.65 -7.25 -1.47
N TYR A 75 -5.21 -6.14 -1.93
CA TYR A 75 -6.65 -5.92 -1.98
C TYR A 75 -7.19 -6.22 -3.37
N PHE A 76 -8.21 -7.08 -3.38
CA PHE A 76 -8.96 -7.45 -4.57
C PHE A 76 -10.42 -7.00 -4.44
N SER A 77 -11.09 -6.72 -5.55
CA SER A 77 -12.56 -6.76 -5.54
C SER A 77 -13.01 -8.21 -5.43
N LYS A 78 -14.03 -8.48 -4.60
CA LYS A 78 -14.66 -9.81 -4.49
C LYS A 78 -15.14 -10.33 -5.84
N LYS A 79 -15.72 -9.46 -6.67
CA LYS A 79 -16.30 -9.82 -7.97
C LYS A 79 -15.25 -10.29 -8.97
N GLU A 80 -14.05 -9.73 -8.88
CA GLU A 80 -12.97 -9.95 -9.86
C GLU A 80 -11.94 -10.97 -9.38
N TYR A 81 -12.00 -11.34 -8.10
CA TYR A 81 -11.05 -12.24 -7.49
C TYR A 81 -11.11 -13.66 -8.08
N SER A 82 -9.93 -14.22 -8.31
CA SER A 82 -9.74 -15.65 -8.56
C SER A 82 -8.39 -16.08 -7.99
N LYS A 83 -8.23 -17.37 -7.68
CA LYS A 83 -6.95 -17.91 -7.22
C LYS A 83 -5.82 -17.74 -8.25
N LYS A 84 -6.15 -17.77 -9.54
CA LYS A 84 -5.20 -17.49 -10.62
C LYS A 84 -4.75 -16.03 -10.59
N LEU A 85 -5.68 -15.09 -10.42
CA LEU A 85 -5.36 -13.66 -10.31
C LEU A 85 -4.50 -13.37 -9.06
N GLU A 86 -4.83 -13.98 -7.91
CA GLU A 86 -4.02 -13.85 -6.70
C GLU A 86 -2.58 -14.34 -6.92
N LYS A 87 -2.42 -15.50 -7.56
CA LYS A 87 -1.10 -16.04 -7.90
C LYS A 87 -0.33 -15.11 -8.83
N ASP A 88 -0.98 -14.58 -9.87
CA ASP A 88 -0.36 -13.65 -10.81
C ASP A 88 0.06 -12.35 -10.10
N ALA A 89 -0.74 -11.85 -9.16
CA ALA A 89 -0.40 -10.67 -8.36
C ALA A 89 0.77 -10.90 -7.40
N ARG A 90 0.83 -12.08 -6.78
CA ARG A 90 1.95 -12.47 -5.91
C ARG A 90 3.25 -12.61 -6.69
N LYS A 91 3.21 -13.08 -7.95
CA LYS A 91 4.37 -13.13 -8.85
C LYS A 91 5.04 -11.78 -9.06
N TYR A 92 4.25 -10.70 -9.17
CA TYR A 92 4.80 -9.34 -9.24
C TYR A 92 5.56 -8.92 -7.97
N MET A 93 5.38 -9.64 -6.87
CA MET A 93 5.99 -9.39 -5.57
C MET A 93 7.02 -10.46 -5.17
N GLU A 94 7.23 -11.50 -5.98
CA GLU A 94 8.08 -12.67 -5.64
C GLU A 94 9.53 -12.30 -5.31
N ASN A 95 10.05 -11.20 -5.86
CA ASN A 95 11.41 -10.71 -5.59
C ASN A 95 11.53 -9.86 -4.31
N SER A 96 10.42 -9.66 -3.59
CA SER A 96 10.46 -8.98 -2.29
C SER A 96 10.94 -9.95 -1.22
N VAL A 97 11.90 -9.51 -0.39
CA VAL A 97 12.36 -10.22 0.82
C VAL A 97 11.19 -10.63 1.74
N TYR A 98 10.04 -9.95 1.60
CA TYR A 98 8.84 -10.16 2.39
C TYR A 98 7.68 -10.79 1.62
N ALA A 99 7.90 -11.40 0.44
CA ALA A 99 6.85 -11.96 -0.40
C ALA A 99 5.94 -12.98 0.33
N ASN A 100 6.52 -13.74 1.27
CA ASN A 100 5.81 -14.76 2.06
C ASN A 100 4.86 -14.18 3.12
N LEU A 101 4.90 -12.87 3.38
CA LEU A 101 4.11 -12.19 4.41
C LEU A 101 2.95 -11.36 3.83
N ILE A 102 2.56 -11.65 2.59
CA ILE A 102 1.47 -10.93 1.92
C ILE A 102 0.12 -11.54 2.34
N GLU A 103 -0.68 -10.76 3.06
CA GLU A 103 -2.09 -11.02 3.33
C GLU A 103 -2.93 -10.74 2.07
N THR A 104 -3.99 -11.52 1.86
CA THR A 104 -4.99 -11.25 0.82
C THR A 104 -6.27 -10.75 1.50
N LYS A 105 -6.79 -9.61 1.05
CA LYS A 105 -8.05 -9.03 1.55
C LYS A 105 -8.96 -8.60 0.42
N PHE A 106 -10.22 -8.41 0.76
CA PHE A 106 -11.23 -7.85 -0.14
C PHE A 106 -11.51 -6.40 0.22
N ILE A 107 -11.56 -5.54 -0.80
CA ILE A 107 -11.84 -4.10 -0.65
C ILE A 107 -13.16 -3.90 0.09
N GLU A 108 -14.16 -4.70 -0.26
CA GLU A 108 -15.51 -4.66 0.29
C GLU A 108 -15.56 -5.05 1.78
N ASN A 109 -14.56 -5.78 2.28
CA ASN A 109 -14.47 -6.20 3.68
C ASN A 109 -13.57 -5.29 4.53
N GLU A 110 -12.88 -4.31 3.95
CA GLU A 110 -12.05 -3.41 4.74
C GLU A 110 -12.94 -2.59 5.68
N THR A 111 -12.52 -2.39 6.93
CA THR A 111 -13.26 -1.58 7.92
C THR A 111 -12.48 -0.33 8.29
N ASN A 112 -11.17 -0.31 8.05
CA ASN A 112 -10.32 0.83 8.32
C ASN A 112 -10.56 1.94 7.28
N TYR A 113 -11.09 3.08 7.75
CA TYR A 113 -11.43 4.20 6.88
C TYR A 113 -10.21 4.80 6.15
N LYS A 114 -9.02 4.79 6.77
CA LYS A 114 -7.80 5.32 6.14
C LYS A 114 -7.36 4.43 5.00
N ILE A 115 -7.35 3.11 5.20
CA ILE A 115 -7.05 2.15 4.13
C ILE A 115 -8.05 2.29 2.99
N LYS A 116 -9.35 2.39 3.29
CA LYS A 116 -10.38 2.65 2.27
C LYS A 116 -10.11 3.90 1.46
N LYS A 117 -9.88 5.04 2.13
CA LYS A 117 -9.56 6.31 1.47
C LYS A 117 -8.31 6.19 0.60
N PHE A 118 -7.30 5.47 1.07
CA PHE A 118 -6.08 5.26 0.32
C PHE A 118 -6.30 4.39 -0.93
N ILE A 119 -7.10 3.32 -0.83
CA ILE A 119 -7.51 2.51 -2.00
C ILE A 119 -8.27 3.37 -3.03
N GLU A 120 -9.21 4.20 -2.58
CA GLU A 120 -9.95 5.11 -3.50
C GLU A 120 -9.00 6.10 -4.18
N PHE A 121 -8.05 6.68 -3.44
CA PHE A 121 -7.01 7.52 -4.02
C PHE A 121 -6.18 6.76 -5.07
N LEU A 122 -5.72 5.55 -4.75
CA LEU A 122 -4.98 4.69 -5.67
C LEU A 122 -5.82 4.25 -6.88
N ARG A 123 -7.15 4.21 -6.78
CA ARG A 123 -8.02 3.90 -7.93
C ARG A 123 -8.03 5.03 -8.94
N ILE A 124 -7.97 6.28 -8.47
CA ILE A 124 -7.94 7.49 -9.30
C ILE A 124 -6.54 7.69 -9.92
N LYS A 125 -5.49 7.24 -9.24
CA LYS A 125 -4.11 7.40 -9.70
C LYS A 125 -3.62 6.14 -10.42
N ASN A 126 -3.03 6.34 -11.61
CA ASN A 126 -2.30 5.29 -12.34
C ASN A 126 -0.83 5.33 -11.93
#